data_AF-A0A9P6NS08-F1
#
_entry.id   AF-A0A9P6NS08-F1
#
_cell.length_a   1.000
_cell.length_b   1.000
_cell.length_c   1.000
_cell.angle_alpha   90.00
_cell.angle_beta   90.00
_cell.angle_gamma   90.00
#
_symmetry.space_group_name_H-M   'P 1'
#
loop_
_entity.id
_entity.type
_entity.pdbx_description
1 polymer ?
#
loop_
_entity_poly.entity_id
_entity_poly.type
_entity_poly.pdbx_seq_one_letter_code
_entity_poly.pdbx_strand_id
1 'polypeptide(L)'
;MADAQVQAEKVNKLEHLLAHRPDKSELVEKNVLKPGNLDPSLQAKQIELAKNQLEDKLNAALSHRPKPAELVKEGILAGGSLAHPRLISLFVWNLD
;
A
#
# COMPACT_ATOMS: atom_id res chain seq x y z
N MET A 1 12.57 43.26 22.21
CA MET A 1 13.62 42.31 22.68
C MET A 1 13.09 40.88 22.75
N ALA A 2 11.88 40.64 23.25
CA ALA A 2 11.24 39.31 23.25
C ALA A 2 11.09 38.71 21.84
N ASP A 3 10.70 39.50 20.82
CA ASP A 3 10.54 39.01 19.45
C ASP A 3 11.85 38.54 18.81
N ALA A 4 12.98 39.16 19.19
CA ALA A 4 14.30 38.77 18.70
C ALA A 4 14.76 37.42 19.28
N GLN A 5 14.43 37.14 20.54
CA GLN A 5 14.68 35.82 21.16
C GLN A 5 13.80 34.75 20.52
N VAL A 6 12.53 35.05 20.27
CA VAL A 6 11.60 34.15 19.56
C VAL A 6 12.10 33.86 18.14
N GLN A 7 12.66 34.84 17.44
CA GLN A 7 13.23 34.65 16.11
C GLN A 7 14.47 33.75 16.15
N ALA A 8 15.37 33.97 17.12
CA ALA A 8 16.57 33.15 17.29
C ALA A 8 16.23 31.68 17.58
N GLU A 9 15.23 31.43 18.45
CA GLU A 9 14.76 30.06 18.71
C GLU A 9 14.13 29.40 17.48
N LYS A 10 13.37 30.15 16.67
CA LYS A 10 12.79 29.64 15.42
C LYS A 10 13.88 29.24 14.42
N VAL A 11 14.93 30.05 14.29
CA VAL A 11 16.07 29.76 13.42
C VAL A 11 16.78 28.48 13.88
N ASN A 12 17.13 28.38 15.17
CA ASN A 12 17.78 27.18 15.72
C ASN A 12 16.93 25.92 15.52
N LYS A 13 15.60 26.00 15.70
CA LYS A 13 14.68 24.88 15.43
C LYS A 13 14.67 24.50 13.96
N LEU A 14 14.65 25.47 13.05
CA LEU A 14 14.66 25.22 11.61
C LEU A 14 15.96 24.54 11.18
N GLU A 15 17.11 25.03 11.64
CA GLU A 15 18.43 24.44 11.34
C GLU A 15 18.50 22.99 11.79
N HIS A 16 18.00 22.68 13.00
CA HIS A 16 17.93 21.32 13.50
C HIS A 16 17.05 20.41 12.62
N LEU A 17 15.90 20.90 12.16
CA LEU A 17 14.98 20.16 11.28
C LEU A 17 15.57 19.94 9.88
N LEU A 18 16.33 20.90 9.36
CA LEU A 18 17.02 20.78 8.08
C LEU A 18 18.17 19.77 8.16
N ALA A 19 18.90 19.74 9.28
CA ALA A 19 19.98 18.78 9.51
C ALA A 19 19.49 17.33 9.59
N HIS A 20 18.27 17.10 10.10
CA HIS A 20 17.65 15.79 10.22
C HIS A 20 16.57 15.53 9.16
N ARG A 21 16.62 16.24 8.04
CA ARG A 21 15.64 16.09 6.97
C ARG A 21 15.73 14.68 6.37
N PRO A 22 14.66 13.87 6.40
CA PRO A 22 14.66 12.54 5.81
C PRO A 22 14.81 12.59 4.29
N ASP A 23 15.45 11.57 3.73
CA ASP A 23 15.56 11.41 2.28
C ASP A 23 14.21 11.09 1.63
N LYS A 24 14.11 11.40 0.33
CA LYS A 24 12.90 11.12 -0.46
C LYS A 24 12.52 9.64 -0.45
N SER A 25 13.50 8.74 -0.47
CA SER A 25 13.29 7.28 -0.41
C SER A 25 12.64 6.86 0.89
N GLU A 26 13.13 7.34 2.04
CA GLU A 26 12.54 7.04 3.35
C GLU A 26 11.08 7.49 3.44
N LEU A 27 10.76 8.66 2.88
CA LEU A 27 9.39 9.16 2.86
C LEU A 27 8.47 8.29 2.00
N VAL A 28 8.99 7.67 0.93
CA VAL A 28 8.23 6.71 0.11
C VAL A 28 8.05 5.39 0.85
N GLU A 29 9.09 4.88 1.51
CA GLU A 29 9.01 3.65 2.32
C GLU A 29 8.02 3.80 3.48
N LYS A 30 8.02 4.96 4.14
CA LYS A 30 7.06 5.31 5.19
C LYS A 30 5.66 5.65 4.66
N ASN A 31 5.41 5.51 3.35
CA ASN A 31 4.14 5.79 2.68
C ASN A 31 3.64 7.26 2.79
N VAL A 32 4.52 8.18 3.19
CA VAL A 32 4.25 9.61 3.29
C VAL A 32 4.22 10.24 1.91
N LEU A 33 5.22 9.94 1.07
CA LEU A 33 5.21 10.28 -0.35
C LEU A 33 4.78 9.06 -1.16
N LYS A 34 3.94 9.24 -2.17
CA LYS A 34 3.66 8.14 -3.10
C LYS A 34 4.79 8.01 -4.12
N PRO A 35 5.16 6.78 -4.51
CA PRO A 35 6.21 6.57 -5.49
C PRO A 35 5.81 7.15 -6.85
N GLY A 36 6.78 7.72 -7.56
CA GLY A 36 6.59 8.24 -8.92
C GLY A 36 7.02 9.69 -9.11
N ASN A 37 6.88 10.15 -10.35
CA ASN A 37 7.20 11.52 -10.80
C ASN A 37 5.96 12.25 -11.34
N LEU A 38 4.78 11.87 -10.85
CA LEU A 38 3.51 12.44 -11.28
C LEU A 38 3.26 13.76 -10.56
N ASP A 39 2.52 14.64 -11.23
CA ASP A 39 2.17 15.95 -10.67
C ASP A 39 1.40 15.78 -9.35
N PRO A 40 1.74 16.54 -8.28
CA PRO A 40 1.08 16.44 -6.99
C PRO A 40 -0.44 16.62 -7.05
N SER A 41 -0.95 17.40 -8.01
CA SER A 41 -2.40 17.61 -8.19
C SER A 41 -3.12 16.39 -8.75
N LEU A 42 -2.45 15.56 -9.56
CA LEU A 42 -3.02 14.37 -10.18
C LEU A 42 -2.87 13.11 -9.34
N GLN A 43 -1.90 13.10 -8.42
CA GLN A 43 -1.59 11.96 -7.57
C GLN A 43 -2.83 11.46 -6.80
N ALA A 44 -3.65 12.37 -6.26
CA ALA A 44 -4.87 12.00 -5.56
C ALA A 44 -5.86 11.24 -6.46
N LYS A 45 -6.06 11.70 -7.70
CA LYS A 45 -6.98 11.09 -8.66
C LYS A 45 -6.49 9.75 -9.17
N GLN A 46 -5.18 9.59 -9.37
CA GLN A 46 -4.60 8.31 -9.74
C GLN A 46 -4.81 7.26 -8.64
N ILE A 47 -4.59 7.61 -7.37
CA ILE A 47 -4.78 6.68 -6.24
C ILE A 47 -6.25 6.27 -6.13
N GLU A 48 -7.16 7.23 -6.29
CA GLU A 48 -8.61 6.99 -6.29
C GLU A 48 -8.99 5.99 -7.39
N LEU A 49 -8.48 6.19 -8.62
CA LEU A 49 -8.70 5.27 -9.73
C LEU A 49 -8.12 3.88 -9.46
N ALA A 50 -6.86 3.80 -9.01
CA ALA A 50 -6.20 2.53 -8.74
C ALA A 50 -6.91 1.73 -7.64
N LYS A 51 -7.42 2.43 -6.62
CA LYS A 51 -8.25 1.84 -5.57
C LYS A 51 -9.54 1.25 -6.14
N ASN A 52 -10.29 2.02 -6.94
CA ASN A 52 -11.55 1.55 -7.52
C ASN A 52 -11.31 0.33 -8.43
N GLN A 53 -10.27 0.37 -9.28
CA GLN A 53 -9.89 -0.76 -10.11
C GLN A 53 -9.56 -2.02 -9.29
N LEU A 54 -8.86 -1.84 -8.15
CA LEU A 54 -8.55 -2.95 -7.25
C LEU A 54 -9.80 -3.50 -6.57
N GLU A 55 -10.72 -2.64 -6.15
CA GLU A 55 -12.02 -3.04 -5.59
C GLU A 55 -12.84 -3.83 -6.60
N ASP A 56 -12.93 -3.37 -7.84
CA ASP A 56 -13.64 -4.06 -8.91
C ASP A 56 -13.03 -5.43 -9.22
N LYS A 57 -11.69 -5.49 -9.34
CA LYS A 57 -10.96 -6.75 -9.53
C LYS A 57 -11.19 -7.72 -8.36
N LEU A 58 -11.14 -7.22 -7.13
CA LEU A 58 -11.39 -8.02 -5.94
C LEU A 58 -12.82 -8.55 -5.90
N ASN A 59 -13.81 -7.70 -6.21
CA ASN A 59 -15.21 -8.10 -6.24
C ASN A 59 -15.48 -9.18 -7.30
N ALA A 60 -14.89 -9.05 -8.49
CA ALA A 60 -14.97 -10.06 -9.54
C ALA A 60 -14.31 -11.39 -9.12
N ALA A 61 -13.17 -11.34 -8.42
CA ALA A 61 -12.51 -12.53 -7.91
C ALA A 61 -13.31 -13.22 -6.79
N LEU A 62 -13.94 -12.43 -5.91
CA LEU A 62 -14.77 -12.95 -4.82
C LEU A 62 -16.06 -13.59 -5.33
N SER A 63 -16.67 -13.05 -6.39
CA SER A 63 -17.90 -13.62 -6.97
C SER A 63 -17.66 -14.98 -7.64
N HIS A 64 -16.48 -15.20 -8.21
CA HIS A 64 -16.07 -16.46 -8.84
C HIS A 64 -15.31 -17.40 -7.90
N ARG A 65 -15.32 -17.13 -6.59
CA ARG A 65 -14.55 -17.92 -5.63
C ARG A 65 -15.04 -19.38 -5.61
N PRO A 66 -14.19 -20.36 -5.98
CA PRO A 66 -14.58 -21.77 -6.04
C PRO A 66 -14.87 -22.32 -4.65
N LYS A 67 -15.79 -23.28 -4.57
CA LYS A 67 -16.15 -23.90 -3.30
C LYS A 67 -15.04 -24.84 -2.83
N PRO A 68 -14.88 -25.03 -1.50
CA PRO A 68 -13.87 -25.96 -0.98
C PRO A 68 -13.98 -27.38 -1.56
N ALA A 69 -15.19 -27.86 -1.82
CA ALA A 69 -15.41 -29.17 -2.41
C ALA A 69 -14.89 -29.28 -3.87
N GLU A 70 -14.99 -28.20 -4.65
CA GLU A 70 -14.45 -28.13 -6.01
C GLU A 70 -12.92 -28.14 -5.96
N LEU A 71 -12.33 -27.38 -5.04
CA LEU A 71 -10.88 -27.36 -4.81
C LEU A 71 -10.32 -28.71 -4.33
N VAL A 72 -11.09 -29.51 -3.57
CA VAL A 72 -10.69 -30.89 -3.19
C VAL A 72 -10.74 -31.82 -4.41
N LYS A 73 -11.76 -31.69 -5.27
CA LYS A 73 -11.88 -32.46 -6.51
C LYS A 73 -10.73 -32.18 -7.47
N GLU A 74 -10.26 -30.94 -7.52
CA GLU A 74 -9.11 -30.50 -8.31
C GLU A 74 -7.76 -30.82 -7.66
N GLY A 75 -7.76 -31.44 -6.47
CA GLY A 75 -6.53 -31.81 -5.75
C GLY A 75 -5.77 -30.63 -5.14
N ILE A 76 -6.35 -29.43 -5.14
CA ILE A 76 -5.77 -28.20 -4.57
C ILE A 76 -5.89 -28.19 -3.04
N LEU A 77 -7.03 -28.66 -2.52
CA LEU A 77 -7.24 -28.86 -1.08
C LEU A 77 -7.13 -30.33 -0.71
N ALA A 78 -6.23 -30.68 0.22
CA ALA A 78 -6.23 -32.01 0.82
C ALA A 78 -7.47 -32.15 1.73
N GLY A 79 -8.29 -33.18 1.49
CA GLY A 79 -9.63 -33.38 2.06
C GLY A 79 -9.74 -33.59 3.57
N GLY A 80 -8.75 -33.18 4.36
CA GLY A 80 -8.79 -33.22 5.80
C GLY A 80 -7.81 -32.22 6.38
N SER A 81 -8.35 -31.24 7.09
CA SER A 81 -7.72 -30.48 8.18
C SER A 81 -6.20 -30.28 8.11
N LEU A 82 -5.78 -29.03 7.89
CA LEU A 82 -4.45 -28.48 8.25
C LEU A 82 -3.28 -28.79 7.29
N ALA A 83 -3.34 -28.29 6.05
CA ALA A 83 -2.12 -28.11 5.24
C ALA A 83 -2.07 -26.70 4.63
N HIS A 84 -1.20 -25.88 5.22
CA HIS A 84 -0.72 -24.55 4.84
C HIS A 84 -1.73 -23.48 4.36
N PRO A 85 -1.93 -22.37 5.12
CA PRO A 85 -2.75 -21.22 4.69
C PRO A 85 -2.20 -20.45 3.47
N ARG A 86 -1.16 -20.96 2.80
CA ARG A 86 -0.47 -20.33 1.66
C ARG A 86 -0.69 -21.02 0.31
N LEU A 87 -1.47 -22.11 0.23
CA LEU A 87 -1.73 -22.85 -1.02
C LEU A 87 -3.15 -22.72 -1.59
N ILE A 88 -3.99 -21.84 -1.01
CA ILE A 88 -5.30 -21.47 -1.63
C ILE A 88 -5.11 -20.41 -2.73
N SER A 89 -3.91 -19.84 -2.87
CA SER A 89 -3.65 -18.66 -3.72
C SER A 89 -3.32 -18.96 -5.19
N LEU A 90 -3.30 -20.21 -5.64
CA LEU A 90 -2.82 -20.52 -7.00
C LEU A 90 -3.89 -20.38 -8.10
N PHE A 91 -5.16 -20.14 -7.75
CA PHE A 91 -6.25 -19.99 -8.74
C PHE A 91 -6.73 -18.55 -8.95
N VAL A 92 -6.15 -17.55 -8.26
CA VAL A 92 -6.59 -16.14 -8.30
C VAL A 92 -5.40 -15.19 -8.53
N TRP A 93 -4.49 -15.53 -9.44
CA TRP A 93 -3.44 -14.61 -9.91
C TRP A 93 -3.00 -14.93 -11.35
N ASN A 94 -3.91 -15.41 -12.19
CA ASN A 94 -3.62 -15.62 -13.61
C ASN A 94 -4.73 -15.04 -14.49
N LEU A 95 -4.72 -13.70 -14.63
CA LEU A 95 -5.14 -12.96 -15.82
C LEU A 95 -4.73 -11.48 -15.65
N ASP A 96 -3.60 -11.13 -16.31
CA ASP A 96 -2.89 -9.84 -16.39
C ASP A 96 -2.41 -9.16 -15.08
#